data_AF-A0A2A5NZN5-F1
#
_entry.id   AF-A0A2A5NZN5-F1
#
_cell.length_a   1.000
_cell.length_b   1.000
_cell.length_c   1.000
_cell.angle_alpha   90.00
_cell.angle_beta   90.00
_cell.angle_gamma   90.00
#
_symmetry.space_group_name_H-M   'P 1'
#
loop_
_entity.id
_entity.type
_entity.pdbx_description
1 polymer ?
#
loop_
_entity_poly.entity_id
_entity_poly.type
_entity_poly.pdbx_seq_one_letter_code
_entity_poly.pdbx_strand_id
1 'polypeptide(L)'
;MKTLEIYTIDDLKKDLEEGVSEGKVAVKKWETILNLLKTVEELSIQVTSFCLKYQKYGCNGCPILKYDYPCGHPYATFTIFYQELRKLRALADRLYAILKAIEREERESRGYIG
;
A
#
# COMPACT_ATOMS: atom_id res chain seq x y z
N MET A 1 -4.87 -16.86 -4.30
CA MET A 1 -3.75 -15.99 -4.74
C MET A 1 -4.38 -14.72 -5.31
N LYS A 2 -3.92 -13.53 -4.90
CA LYS A 2 -4.48 -12.22 -5.31
C LYS A 2 -3.61 -11.64 -6.43
N THR A 3 -4.23 -11.09 -7.48
CA THR A 3 -3.53 -10.37 -8.56
C THR A 3 -3.74 -8.88 -8.38
N LEU A 4 -2.70 -8.08 -8.63
CA LEU A 4 -2.73 -6.62 -8.56
C LEU A 4 -2.31 -6.05 -9.91
N GLU A 5 -3.10 -5.14 -10.44
CA GLU A 5 -2.74 -4.32 -11.59
C GLU A 5 -2.07 -3.05 -11.10
N ILE A 6 -0.94 -2.69 -11.73
CA ILE A 6 -0.13 -1.53 -11.35
C ILE A 6 -0.25 -0.49 -12.46
N TYR A 7 -0.73 0.71 -12.11
CA TYR A 7 -0.78 1.84 -13.02
C TYR A 7 0.64 2.35 -13.31
N THR A 8 0.99 2.39 -14.59
CA THR A 8 2.33 2.71 -15.08
C THR A 8 2.41 4.12 -15.68
N ILE A 9 3.62 4.50 -16.09
CA ILE A 9 3.82 5.74 -16.87
C ILE A 9 3.18 5.63 -18.25
N ASP A 10 3.09 4.44 -18.83
CA ASP A 10 2.48 4.27 -20.15
C ASP A 10 0.96 4.39 -20.06
N ASP A 11 0.35 3.90 -18.99
CA ASP A 11 -1.08 4.13 -18.69
C ASP A 11 -1.38 5.62 -18.49
N LEU A 12 -0.46 6.34 -17.81
CA LEU A 12 -0.54 7.79 -17.65
C LEU A 12 -0.56 8.51 -18.99
N LYS A 13 0.40 8.20 -19.87
CA LYS A 13 0.48 8.84 -21.20
C LYS A 13 -0.77 8.56 -22.01
N LYS A 14 -1.22 7.31 -22.03
CA LYS A 14 -2.42 6.89 -22.74
C LYS A 14 -3.67 7.61 -22.23
N ASP A 15 -3.88 7.68 -20.91
CA ASP A 15 -5.02 8.40 -20.34
C ASP A 15 -5.01 9.89 -20.74
N LEU A 16 -3.85 10.53 -20.75
CA LEU A 16 -3.73 11.93 -21.17
C LEU A 16 -3.99 12.11 -22.68
N GLU A 17 -3.48 11.22 -23.53
CA GLU A 17 -3.75 11.20 -24.97
C GLU A 17 -5.24 10.98 -25.28
N GLU A 18 -5.93 10.18 -24.46
CA GLU A 18 -7.37 9.94 -24.53
C GLU A 18 -8.22 11.08 -23.92
N GLY A 19 -7.59 12.16 -23.46
CA GLY A 19 -8.27 13.35 -22.95
C GLY A 19 -8.80 13.25 -21.52
N VAL A 20 -8.33 12.28 -20.73
CA VAL A 20 -8.63 12.20 -19.30
C VAL A 20 -8.02 13.41 -18.58
N SER A 21 -8.74 14.01 -17.63
CA SER A 21 -8.23 15.18 -16.88
C SER A 21 -7.03 14.81 -16.00
N GLU A 22 -6.12 15.77 -15.83
CA GLU A 22 -4.93 15.61 -14.98
C GLU A 22 -5.29 15.20 -13.55
N GLY A 23 -6.30 15.82 -12.93
CA GLY A 23 -6.78 15.43 -11.61
C GLY A 23 -7.26 13.97 -11.55
N LYS A 24 -7.97 13.50 -12.58
CA LYS A 24 -8.46 12.11 -12.64
C LYS A 24 -7.33 11.12 -12.85
N VAL A 25 -6.34 11.45 -13.68
CA VAL A 25 -5.10 10.66 -13.85
C VAL A 25 -4.31 10.57 -12.55
N ALA A 26 -4.15 11.69 -11.85
CA ALA A 26 -3.43 11.73 -10.57
C ALA A 26 -4.12 10.87 -9.50
N VAL A 27 -5.46 10.94 -9.41
CA VAL A 27 -6.26 10.10 -8.51
C VAL A 27 -6.10 8.62 -8.85
N LYS A 28 -6.23 8.22 -10.13
CA LYS A 28 -6.04 6.83 -10.58
C LYS A 28 -4.68 6.27 -10.17
N LYS A 29 -3.60 6.98 -10.50
CA LYS A 29 -2.23 6.59 -10.17
C LYS A 29 -2.05 6.39 -8.67
N TRP A 30 -2.56 7.33 -7.87
CA TRP A 30 -2.38 7.30 -6.43
C TRP A 30 -3.23 6.23 -5.73
N GLU A 31 -4.41 5.94 -6.27
CA GLU A 31 -5.24 4.82 -5.83
C GLU A 31 -4.50 3.48 -5.98
N THR A 32 -3.76 3.28 -7.07
CA THR A 32 -2.93 2.07 -7.23
C THR A 32 -1.85 1.97 -6.16
N ILE A 33 -1.16 3.06 -5.82
CA ILE A 33 -0.16 3.09 -4.75
C ILE A 33 -0.80 2.69 -3.41
N LEU A 34 -1.98 3.22 -3.10
CA LEU A 34 -2.71 2.86 -1.88
C LEU A 34 -3.10 1.39 -1.84
N ASN A 35 -3.59 0.85 -2.96
CA ASN A 35 -3.99 -0.55 -3.06
C ASN A 35 -2.78 -1.48 -2.91
N LEU A 36 -1.62 -1.08 -3.42
CA LEU A 36 -0.35 -1.78 -3.21
C LEU A 36 0.05 -1.77 -1.74
N LEU A 37 0.08 -0.59 -1.09
CA LEU A 37 0.44 -0.47 0.32
C LEU A 37 -0.48 -1.29 1.24
N LYS A 38 -1.79 -1.25 1.00
CA LYS A 38 -2.77 -2.08 1.72
C LYS A 38 -2.50 -3.56 1.54
N THR A 39 -2.19 -3.99 0.31
CA THR A 39 -1.91 -5.41 0.05
C THR A 39 -0.58 -5.85 0.68
N VAL A 40 0.45 -5.01 0.66
CA VAL A 40 1.70 -5.28 1.39
C VAL A 40 1.42 -5.39 2.88
N GLU A 41 0.61 -4.51 3.46
CA GLU A 41 0.22 -4.57 4.87
C GLU A 41 -0.51 -5.88 5.20
N GLU A 42 -1.50 -6.28 4.39
CA GLU A 42 -2.23 -7.54 4.51
C GLU A 42 -1.30 -8.75 4.47
N LEU A 43 -0.36 -8.79 3.51
CA LEU A 43 0.59 -9.89 3.34
C LEU A 43 1.62 -9.94 4.48
N SER A 44 2.00 -8.78 5.01
CA SER A 44 3.01 -8.68 6.06
C SER A 44 2.51 -9.25 7.39
N ILE A 45 1.21 -9.14 7.68
CA ILE A 45 0.61 -9.72 8.88
C ILE A 45 0.50 -11.25 8.78
N GLN A 46 0.67 -11.82 7.59
CA GLN A 46 0.54 -13.27 7.41
C GLN A 46 1.62 -14.01 8.18
N VAL A 47 1.15 -15.00 8.94
CA VAL A 47 1.97 -15.92 9.69
C VAL A 47 2.95 -16.59 8.73
N THR A 48 4.25 -16.36 8.93
CA THR A 48 5.28 -17.02 8.10
C THR A 48 5.09 -18.53 8.14
N SER A 49 5.46 -19.23 7.07
CA SER A 49 5.36 -20.70 7.01
C SER A 49 6.09 -21.39 8.16
N PHE A 50 7.17 -20.76 8.65
CA PHE A 50 7.89 -21.19 9.85
C PHE A 50 7.02 -21.13 11.11
N CYS A 51 6.28 -20.04 11.32
CA CYS A 51 5.36 -19.93 12.45
C CYS A 51 4.31 -21.05 12.39
N LEU A 52 3.69 -21.32 11.23
CA LEU A 52 2.73 -22.43 11.10
C LEU A 52 3.32 -23.80 11.46
N LYS A 53 4.59 -24.05 11.08
CA LYS A 53 5.27 -25.33 11.35
C LYS A 53 5.75 -25.47 12.79
N TYR A 54 6.27 -24.40 13.39
CA TYR A 54 7.02 -24.44 14.66
C TYR A 54 6.27 -23.85 15.86
N GLN A 55 5.15 -23.15 15.66
CA GLN A 55 4.35 -22.55 16.75
C GLN A 55 3.83 -23.61 17.73
N LYS A 56 3.39 -24.78 17.24
CA LYS A 56 2.97 -25.91 18.09
C LYS A 56 4.09 -26.46 18.99
N TYR A 57 5.35 -26.15 18.69
CA TYR A 57 6.52 -26.53 19.49
C TYR A 57 7.06 -25.35 20.32
N GLY A 58 6.29 -24.26 20.49
CA GLY A 58 6.74 -23.05 21.17
C GLY A 58 7.90 -22.36 20.45
N CYS A 59 7.92 -22.39 19.12
CA CYS A 59 9.00 -21.86 18.27
C CYS A 59 10.37 -22.56 18.43
N ASN A 60 10.47 -23.63 19.24
CA ASN A 60 11.74 -24.37 19.41
C ASN A 60 12.25 -24.92 18.08
N GLY A 61 13.53 -24.67 17.80
CA GLY A 61 14.19 -25.09 16.56
C GLY A 61 13.79 -24.30 15.32
N CYS A 62 12.99 -23.24 15.44
CA CYS A 62 12.60 -22.40 14.31
C CYS A 62 13.83 -21.68 13.73
N PRO A 63 14.16 -21.86 12.44
CA PRO A 63 15.35 -21.25 11.84
C PRO A 63 15.35 -19.73 11.91
N ILE A 64 14.17 -19.08 11.89
CA ILE A 64 14.05 -17.63 11.92
C ILE A 64 14.60 -17.02 13.21
N LEU A 65 14.56 -17.77 14.32
CA LEU A 65 15.09 -17.31 15.62
C LEU A 65 16.61 -17.14 15.60
N LYS A 66 17.31 -17.69 14.61
CA LYS A 66 18.76 -17.47 14.41
C LYS A 66 19.07 -16.10 13.80
N TYR A 67 18.08 -15.45 13.21
CA TYR A 67 18.23 -14.21 12.43
C TYR A 67 17.39 -13.06 12.95
N ASP A 68 16.26 -13.34 13.61
CA ASP A 68 15.34 -12.37 14.19
C ASP A 68 15.05 -12.79 15.63
N TYR A 69 15.74 -12.16 16.59
CA TYR A 69 15.61 -12.43 18.03
C TYR A 69 14.21 -12.03 18.53
N PRO A 70 13.70 -12.73 19.56
CA PRO A 70 12.45 -13.49 19.51
C PRO A 70 11.22 -12.65 19.11
N CYS A 71 10.21 -13.36 18.63
CA CYS A 71 8.81 -12.96 18.42
C CYS A 71 8.10 -12.26 19.61
N GLY A 72 8.81 -11.94 20.70
CA GLY A 72 8.37 -11.17 21.87
C GLY A 72 9.27 -9.98 22.24
N HIS A 73 10.27 -9.61 21.44
CA HIS A 73 11.03 -8.37 21.69
C HIS A 73 10.24 -7.14 21.21
N PRO A 74 10.18 -6.03 21.98
CA PRO A 74 9.45 -4.82 21.57
C PRO A 74 9.90 -4.21 20.23
N TYR A 75 11.12 -4.56 19.80
CA TYR A 75 11.80 -4.04 18.60
C TYR A 75 12.15 -5.14 17.58
N ALA A 76 11.41 -6.25 17.52
CA ALA A 76 11.60 -7.22 16.43
C ALA A 76 11.57 -6.52 15.06
N THR A 77 12.41 -6.95 14.11
CA THR A 77 12.54 -6.27 12.81
C THR A 77 11.20 -6.14 12.09
N PHE A 78 10.33 -7.16 12.22
CA PHE A 78 8.95 -7.12 11.75
C PHE A 78 8.14 -5.96 12.35
N THR A 79 8.22 -5.73 13.66
CA THR A 79 7.48 -4.67 14.35
C THR A 79 7.86 -3.30 13.80
N ILE A 80 9.16 -3.05 13.60
CA ILE A 80 9.67 -1.80 13.01
C ILE A 80 9.13 -1.65 11.58
N PHE A 81 9.31 -2.67 10.74
CA PHE A 81 8.82 -2.67 9.37
C PHE A 81 7.32 -2.39 9.29
N TYR A 82 6.51 -3.05 10.12
CA TYR A 82 5.06 -2.89 10.14
C TYR A 82 4.64 -1.49 10.61
N GLN A 83 5.33 -0.93 11.62
CA GLN A 83 5.09 0.44 12.07
C GLN A 83 5.41 1.48 10.98
N GLU A 84 6.55 1.33 10.29
CA GLU A 84 6.92 2.23 9.19
C GLU A 84 5.97 2.11 8.00
N LEU A 85 5.55 0.89 7.66
CA LEU A 85 4.54 0.65 6.62
C LEU A 85 3.21 1.35 6.94
N ARG A 86 2.74 1.27 8.19
CA ARG A 86 1.51 1.97 8.62
C ARG A 86 1.64 3.49 8.55
N LYS A 87 2.80 4.05 8.90
CA LYS A 87 3.08 5.48 8.73
C LYS A 87 3.03 5.89 7.25
N LEU A 88 3.68 5.12 6.39
CA LEU A 88 3.68 5.35 4.94
C LEU A 88 2.26 5.30 4.37
N ARG A 89 1.45 4.30 4.75
CA ARG A 89 0.05 4.20 4.35
C ARG A 89 -0.77 5.42 4.78
N ALA A 90 -0.62 5.85 6.03
CA ALA A 90 -1.33 7.03 6.53
C ALA A 90 -0.96 8.31 5.78
N LEU A 91 0.32 8.48 5.40
CA LEU A 91 0.75 9.58 4.54
C LEU A 91 0.13 9.48 3.14
N ALA A 92 0.11 8.28 2.57
CA ALA A 92 -0.51 8.05 1.27
C ALA A 92 -2.02 8.31 1.28
N ASP A 93 -2.74 7.93 2.33
CA ASP A 93 -4.19 8.18 2.46
C ASP A 93 -4.48 9.69 2.47
N ARG A 94 -3.64 10.48 3.16
CA ARG A 94 -3.76 11.94 3.20
C ARG A 94 -3.53 12.57 1.83
N LEU A 95 -2.47 12.16 1.13
CA LEU A 95 -2.18 12.64 -0.23
C LEU A 95 -3.33 12.29 -1.19
N TYR A 96 -3.91 11.11 -1.06
CA TYR A 96 -5.05 10.72 -1.87
C TYR A 96 -6.28 11.61 -1.65
N ALA A 97 -6.56 11.97 -0.39
CA ALA A 97 -7.66 12.86 -0.06
C ALA A 97 -7.48 14.25 -0.69
N ILE A 98 -6.25 14.77 -0.68
CA ILE A 98 -5.90 16.05 -1.34
C ILE A 98 -6.13 15.93 -2.86
N LEU A 99 -5.64 14.86 -3.49
CA LEU A 99 -5.82 14.65 -4.94
C LEU A 99 -7.29 14.54 -5.33
N LYS A 100 -8.12 13.88 -4.52
CA LYS A 100 -9.58 13.85 -4.75
C LYS A 100 -10.24 15.22 -4.63
N ALA A 101 -9.78 16.05 -3.69
CA ALA A 101 -10.30 17.41 -3.54
C ALA A 101 -9.99 18.25 -4.80
N ILE A 102 -8.74 18.17 -5.29
CA ILE A 102 -8.32 18.83 -6.53
C ILE A 102 -9.15 18.34 -7.73
N GLU A 103 -9.31 17.03 -7.87
CA GLU A 103 -10.09 16.43 -8.97
C GLU A 103 -11.56 16.86 -8.94
N ARG A 104 -12.13 17.00 -7.74
CA ARG A 104 -13.48 17.52 -7.54
C ARG A 104 -13.58 18.99 -7.94
N GLU A 105 -12.64 19.83 -7.50
CA GLU A 105 -12.59 21.25 -7.86
C GLU A 105 -12.45 21.45 -9.38
N GLU A 106 -11.63 20.63 -10.05
CA GLU A 106 -11.52 20.63 -11.52
C GLU A 106 -12.86 20.33 -12.20
N ARG A 107 -13.58 19.32 -11.72
CA ARG A 107 -14.89 18.93 -12.26
C ARG A 107 -15.94 20.02 -12.06
N GLU A 108 -16.02 20.56 -10.85
CA GLU A 108 -16.98 21.61 -10.50
C GLU A 108 -16.70 22.89 -11.32
N SER A 109 -15.42 23.28 -11.47
CA SER A 109 -15.02 24.43 -12.28
C SER A 109 -15.36 24.27 -13.77
N ARG A 110 -15.30 23.05 -14.30
CA ARG A 110 -15.72 22.76 -15.69
C ARG A 110 -17.24 22.76 -15.86
N GLY A 111 -17.98 22.34 -14.83
CA GLY A 111 -19.45 22.34 -14.82
C GLY A 111 -20.08 23.73 -14.76
N TYR A 112 -19.36 24.74 -14.26
CA TYR A 112 -19.82 26.13 -14.22
C TYR A 112 -19.67 26.88 -15.56
N ILE A 113 -18.99 26.29 -16.56
CA ILE A 113 -18.74 26.91 -17.88
C ILE A 113 -19.59 26.23 -18.99
N GLY A 114 -20.45 25.27 -18.63
CA GLY A 114 -21.34 24.53 -19.55
C GLY A 114 -22.76 25.04 -19.57
#